data_AF-A0AB37HCW8-F1
#
_entry.id   AF-A0AB37HCW8-F1
#
_cell.length_a   1.000
_cell.length_b   1.000
_cell.length_c   1.000
_cell.angle_alpha   90.00
_cell.angle_beta   90.00
_cell.angle_gamma   90.00
#
_symmetry.space_group_name_H-M   'P 1'
#
loop_
_entity.id
_entity.type
_entity.pdbx_description
1 polymer ?
#
loop_
_entity_poly.entity_id
_entity_poly.type
_entity_poly.pdbx_seq_one_letter_code
_entity_poly.pdbx_strand_id
1 'polypeptide(L)'
;MRKGIDGLATLIQDSFELDPYGDSIFLFSGWSKDRYKCLYFDGDGFAMLYKRLDGGKLQWPKDENEVRKLSQQEVRWLLEGLSIQQPKAIQKSQKGVF
;
A
#
# COMPACT_ATOMS: atom_id res chain seq x y z
N MET A 1 13.48 -1.66 6.69
CA MET A 1 12.33 -0.79 7.07
C MET A 1 12.60 -0.18 8.45
N ARG A 2 13.51 0.80 8.52
CA ARG A 2 14.01 1.36 9.80
C ARG A 2 13.23 2.59 10.28
N LYS A 3 12.57 3.32 9.36
CA LYS A 3 11.80 4.54 9.66
C LYS A 3 10.57 4.22 10.52
N GLY A 4 10.35 5.00 11.57
CA GLY A 4 9.12 5.04 12.39
C GLY A 4 8.06 5.96 11.77
N ILE A 5 7.11 6.43 12.57
CA ILE A 5 6.03 7.34 12.13
C ILE A 5 6.60 8.58 11.46
N ASP A 6 7.39 9.38 12.20
CA ASP A 6 7.90 10.66 11.68
C ASP A 6 8.74 10.46 10.42
N GLY A 7 9.63 9.46 10.44
CA GLY A 7 10.49 9.17 9.31
C GLY A 7 9.75 8.71 8.05
N LEU A 8 8.55 8.11 8.18
CA LEU A 8 7.68 7.75 7.07
C LEU A 8 6.80 8.93 6.63
N ALA A 9 6.27 9.72 7.57
CA ALA A 9 5.54 10.95 7.25
C ALA A 9 6.42 11.93 6.46
N THR A 10 7.67 12.15 6.90
CA THR A 10 8.66 12.95 6.16
C THR A 10 8.93 12.37 4.76
N LEU A 11 8.96 11.04 4.61
CA LEU A 11 9.17 10.41 3.30
C LEU A 11 7.99 10.69 2.35
N ILE A 12 6.75 10.61 2.86
CA ILE A 12 5.54 10.92 2.10
C ILE A 12 5.56 12.38 1.63
N GLN A 13 5.90 13.29 2.54
CA GLN A 13 5.91 14.72 2.26
C GLN A 13 7.06 15.12 1.31
N ASP A 14 8.30 14.75 1.64
CA ASP A 14 9.48 15.29 0.97
C ASP A 14 9.84 14.57 -0.32
N SER A 15 9.62 13.25 -0.38
CA SER A 15 10.04 12.44 -1.55
C SER A 15 8.91 12.20 -2.53
N PHE A 16 7.65 12.28 -2.08
CA PHE A 16 6.49 12.00 -2.91
C PHE A 16 5.52 13.18 -3.03
N GLU A 17 5.76 14.28 -2.34
CA GLU A 17 4.93 15.50 -2.37
C GLU A 17 3.45 15.22 -2.06
N LEU A 18 3.19 14.25 -1.18
CA LEU A 18 1.85 13.88 -0.74
C LEU A 18 1.60 14.39 0.68
N ASP A 19 0.32 14.59 1.02
CA ASP A 19 -0.09 14.98 2.35
C ASP A 19 -0.22 13.75 3.28
N PRO A 20 0.65 13.57 4.28
CA PRO A 20 0.53 12.46 5.23
C PRO A 20 -0.66 12.62 6.18
N TYR A 21 -1.24 13.82 6.32
CA TYR A 21 -2.42 14.09 7.16
C TYR A 21 -3.75 13.90 6.41
N GLY A 22 -3.69 13.61 5.11
CA GLY A 22 -4.88 13.37 4.31
C GLY A 22 -5.61 12.07 4.67
N ASP A 23 -6.81 11.89 4.12
CA ASP A 23 -7.65 10.69 4.31
C ASP A 23 -7.14 9.51 3.46
N SER A 24 -5.89 9.11 3.68
CA SER A 24 -5.21 8.07 2.91
C SER A 24 -4.35 7.21 3.80
N ILE A 25 -4.34 5.91 3.50
CA ILE A 25 -3.46 4.94 4.15
C ILE A 25 -2.26 4.71 3.23
N PHE A 26 -1.07 4.95 3.75
CA PHE A 26 0.18 4.73 3.02
C PHE A 26 0.77 3.38 3.39
N LEU A 27 0.90 2.50 2.40
CA LEU A 27 1.49 1.16 2.55
C LEU A 27 2.99 1.21 2.21
N PHE A 28 3.80 0.62 3.06
CA PHE A 28 5.25 0.48 2.86
C PHE A 28 5.68 -0.97 3.00
N SER A 29 6.50 -1.48 2.09
CA SER A 29 7.16 -2.78 2.24
C SER A 29 8.67 -2.63 2.39
N GLY A 30 9.27 -3.60 3.07
CA GLY A 30 10.72 -3.71 3.20
C GLY A 30 11.30 -4.57 2.09
N TRP A 31 12.62 -4.55 1.98
CA TRP A 31 13.38 -5.36 1.02
C TRP A 31 13.01 -6.86 1.05
N SER A 32 12.79 -7.41 2.24
CA SER A 32 12.46 -8.82 2.42
C SER A 32 11.07 -9.20 1.92
N LYS A 33 10.18 -8.22 1.70
CA LYS A 33 8.78 -8.37 1.26
C LYS A 33 7.93 -9.30 2.13
N ASP A 34 8.42 -9.66 3.30
CA ASP A 34 7.76 -10.47 4.33
C ASP A 34 7.06 -9.60 5.39
N ARG A 35 7.04 -8.28 5.20
CA ARG A 35 6.50 -7.33 6.17
C ARG A 35 6.08 -6.05 5.49
N TYR A 36 5.06 -5.42 6.05
CA TYR A 36 4.61 -4.09 5.65
C TYR A 36 4.26 -3.22 6.84
N LYS A 37 4.28 -1.92 6.60
CA LYS A 37 3.69 -0.90 7.47
C LYS A 37 2.53 -0.24 6.76
N CYS A 38 1.51 0.14 7.52
CA CYS A 38 0.49 1.09 7.09
C CYS A 38 0.59 2.31 7.98
N LEU A 39 0.74 3.50 7.39
CA LEU A 39 0.69 4.76 8.10
C LEU A 39 -0.63 5.47 7.75
N TYR A 40 -1.32 5.97 8.76
CA TYR A 40 -2.59 6.69 8.62
C TYR A 40 -2.69 7.76 9.70
N PHE A 41 -3.24 8.92 9.34
CA PHE A 41 -3.62 9.97 10.28
C PHE A 41 -5.13 9.88 10.54
N ASP A 42 -5.54 9.69 11.79
CA ASP A 42 -6.94 9.46 12.17
C ASP A 42 -7.68 10.73 12.64
N GLY A 43 -7.00 11.88 12.59
CA GLY A 43 -7.54 13.19 12.95
C GLY A 43 -6.89 13.80 14.19
N ASP A 44 -6.45 12.96 15.15
CA ASP A 44 -5.76 13.42 16.35
C ASP A 44 -4.31 12.90 16.46
N GLY A 45 -3.96 11.88 15.67
CA GLY A 45 -2.60 11.37 15.63
C GLY A 45 -2.30 10.46 14.45
N PHE A 46 -1.03 10.04 14.39
CA PHE A 46 -0.61 9.02 13.46
C PHE A 46 -0.74 7.63 14.10
N ALA A 47 -1.49 6.76 13.44
CA ALA A 47 -1.52 5.34 13.72
C ALA A 47 -0.61 4.60 12.72
N MET A 48 0.16 3.63 13.22
CA MET A 48 0.99 2.78 12.37
C MET A 48 0.75 1.30 12.66
N LEU A 49 0.20 0.58 11.69
CA LEU A 49 0.20 -0.87 11.69
C LEU A 49 1.55 -1.38 11.22
N TYR A 50 2.12 -2.36 11.92
CA TYR A 50 3.28 -3.10 11.47
C TYR A 50 2.97 -4.59 11.50
N LYS A 51 3.00 -5.25 10.34
CA LYS A 51 2.73 -6.68 10.21
C LYS A 51 3.91 -7.40 9.57
N ARG A 52 4.34 -8.49 10.20
CA ARG A 52 5.22 -9.50 9.61
C ARG A 52 4.38 -10.69 9.16
N LEU A 53 4.66 -11.19 7.97
CA LEU A 53 4.12 -12.43 7.44
C LEU A 53 5.05 -13.56 7.87
N ASP A 54 4.54 -14.53 8.62
CA ASP A 54 5.32 -15.70 9.00
C ASP A 54 5.37 -16.76 7.88
N GLY A 55 4.54 -16.60 6.83
CA GLY A 55 4.56 -17.39 5.60
C GLY A 55 4.22 -16.55 4.37
N GLY A 56 4.93 -16.79 3.27
CA GLY A 56 4.75 -16.06 2.00
C GLY A 56 5.46 -14.71 1.95
N LYS A 57 5.29 -14.01 0.83
CA LYS A 57 5.83 -12.67 0.58
C LYS A 57 4.82 -11.84 -0.21
N LEU A 58 4.85 -10.53 -0.02
CA LEU A 58 4.12 -9.58 -0.83
C LEU A 58 4.70 -9.57 -2.25
N GLN A 59 3.83 -9.62 -3.25
CA GLN A 59 4.21 -9.24 -4.62
C GLN A 59 4.16 -7.73 -4.76
N TRP A 60 5.09 -7.08 -4.06
CA TRP A 60 5.24 -5.64 -4.14
C TRP A 60 5.52 -5.20 -5.57
N PRO A 61 4.90 -4.11 -6.07
CA PRO A 61 5.13 -3.61 -7.41
C PRO A 61 6.63 -3.42 -7.70
N LYS A 62 7.04 -3.68 -8.94
CA LYS A 62 8.46 -3.65 -9.33
C LYS A 62 9.04 -2.24 -9.34
N ASP A 63 8.21 -1.24 -9.58
CA ASP A 63 8.64 0.15 -9.48
C ASP A 63 8.49 0.61 -8.04
N GLU A 64 9.54 0.40 -7.25
CA GLU A 64 9.58 0.76 -5.83
C GLU A 64 9.74 2.29 -5.63
N ASN A 65 10.04 3.04 -6.70
CA ASN A 65 10.25 4.49 -6.67
C ASN A 65 8.98 5.28 -6.95
N GLU A 66 7.92 4.65 -7.46
CA GLU A 66 6.66 5.33 -7.76
C GLU A 66 5.58 5.02 -6.72
N VAL A 67 4.93 6.07 -6.21
CA VAL A 67 3.72 5.91 -5.41
C VAL A 67 2.56 5.59 -6.33
N ARG A 68 1.87 4.48 -6.04
CA ARG A 68 0.69 4.06 -6.79
C ARG A 68 -0.54 4.09 -5.91
N LYS A 69 -1.59 4.77 -6.37
CA LYS A 69 -2.93 4.64 -5.79
C LYS A 69 -3.47 3.24 -6.11
N LEU A 70 -3.90 2.52 -5.08
CA LEU A 70 -4.49 1.20 -5.19
C LEU A 70 -5.98 1.24 -4.86
N SER A 71 -6.77 0.53 -5.65
CA SER A 71 -8.13 0.19 -5.29
C SER A 71 -8.16 -0.78 -4.10
N GLN A 72 -9.30 -0.87 -3.40
CA GLN A 72 -9.48 -1.84 -2.31
C GLN A 72 -9.20 -3.29 -2.75
N GLN A 73 -9.55 -3.63 -3.99
CA GLN A 73 -9.30 -4.96 -4.55
C GLN A 73 -7.80 -5.22 -4.76
N GLU A 74 -7.06 -4.24 -5.29
CA GLU A 74 -5.60 -4.36 -5.45
C GLU A 74 -4.90 -4.44 -4.09
N VAL A 75 -5.34 -3.67 -3.08
CA VAL A 75 -4.83 -3.79 -1.71
C VAL A 75 -5.05 -5.19 -1.17
N ARG A 76 -6.27 -5.74 -1.32
CA ARG A 76 -6.57 -7.10 -0.89
C ARG A 76 -5.65 -8.13 -1.56
N TRP A 77 -5.51 -8.09 -2.87
CA TRP A 77 -4.61 -8.98 -3.60
C TRP A 77 -3.17 -8.87 -3.10
N LEU A 78 -2.66 -7.66 -2.94
CA LEU A 78 -1.32 -7.43 -2.44
C LEU A 78 -1.12 -8.06 -1.05
N LEU A 79 -2.06 -7.83 -0.13
CA LEU A 79 -1.98 -8.34 1.24
C LEU A 79 -2.19 -9.87 1.34
N GLU A 80 -2.80 -10.49 0.32
CA GLU A 80 -2.89 -11.94 0.13
C GLU A 80 -1.65 -12.53 -0.58
N GLY A 81 -0.65 -11.72 -0.93
CA GLY A 81 0.58 -12.16 -1.62
C GLY A 81 0.42 -12.33 -3.13
N LEU A 82 -0.69 -11.83 -3.70
CA LEU A 82 -0.95 -11.85 -5.14
C LEU A 82 -0.42 -10.57 -5.80
N SER A 83 -0.15 -10.65 -7.11
CA SER A 83 0.16 -9.48 -7.92
C SER A 83 -1.04 -8.51 -7.95
N ILE A 84 -0.79 -7.21 -7.87
CA ILE A 84 -1.82 -6.19 -8.10
C ILE A 84 -2.20 -6.08 -9.58
N GLN A 85 -1.33 -6.57 -10.48
CA GLN A 85 -1.62 -6.72 -11.90
C GLN A 85 -2.18 -8.12 -12.13
N GLN A 86 -3.49 -8.20 -12.39
CA GLN A 86 -4.23 -9.44 -12.57
C GLN A 86 -4.81 -9.55 -13.99
N PRO A 87 -3.99 -9.86 -15.02
CA PRO A 87 -4.45 -9.89 -16.42
C PRO A 87 -5.48 -10.99 -16.69
N LYS A 88 -5.53 -12.02 -15.83
CA LYS A 88 -6.49 -13.13 -15.93
C LYS A 88 -7.74 -12.91 -15.08
N ALA A 89 -7.80 -11.85 -14.27
CA ALA A 89 -9.00 -11.57 -13.48
C ALA A 89 -10.13 -11.12 -14.41
N ILE A 90 -11.32 -11.66 -14.17
CA ILE A 90 -12.54 -11.25 -14.86
C ILE A 90 -12.79 -9.78 -14.53
N GLN A 91 -12.81 -8.96 -15.58
CA GLN A 91 -13.09 -7.54 -15.45
C GLN A 91 -14.60 -7.32 -15.35
N LYS A 92 -15.00 -6.29 -14.59
CA LYS A 92 -16.40 -5.88 -14.55
C LYS A 92 -16.83 -5.47 -15.96
N SER A 93 -17.91 -6.07 -16.46
CA SER A 93 -18.53 -5.64 -17.70
C SER A 93 -19.20 -4.28 -17.50
N GLN A 94 -19.25 -3.48 -18.57
CA GLN A 94 -20.17 -2.35 -18.62
C GLN A 94 -21.60 -2.88 -18.68
N LYS A 95 -22.56 -2.13 -18.12
CA LYS A 95 -23.97 -2.47 -18.23
C LYS A 95 -24.35 -2.52 -19.72
N GLY A 96 -24.77 -3.69 -20.19
CA GLY A 96 -25.39 -3.81 -21.49
C GLY A 96 -26.73 -3.07 -21.50
N VAL A 97 -27.05 -2.42 -22.62
CA VAL A 97 -28.42 -2.03 -22.91
C VAL A 97 -29.06 -3.24 -23.57
N PHE A 98 -30.12 -3.78 -22.96
CA PHE A 98 -30.96 -4.82 -23.54
C PHE A 98 -32.13 -4.18 -24.28
#